data_AF-A0A4S2RXA0-F1
#
_entry.id   AF-A0A4S2RXA0-F1
#
_cell.length_a   1.000
_cell.length_b   1.000
_cell.length_c   1.000
_cell.angle_alpha   90.00
_cell.angle_beta   90.00
_cell.angle_gamma   90.00
#
_symmetry.space_group_name_H-M   'P 1'
#
loop_
_entity.id
_entity.type
_entity.pdbx_description
1 polymer ?
#
loop_
_entity_poly.entity_id
_entity_poly.type
_entity_poly.pdbx_seq_one_letter_code
_entity_poly.pdbx_strand_id
1 'polypeptide(L)'
;MAENCFPDDVVQLKVEWIRTYNRLSIPPLPPLGELDRHLLRLRRQIRRHPYWREHPWTWPAREALHRAAVTAPGGEPEIVKKVVDGRMVVILPPAGTAQGQDVETEEPLGVAMGRACR
;
A
#
# COMPACT_ATOMS: atom_id res chain seq x y z
N MET A 1 4.34 11.30 -17.76
CA MET A 1 3.95 11.58 -16.36
C MET A 1 5.18 11.31 -15.53
N ALA A 2 5.66 12.29 -14.75
CA ALA A 2 6.92 12.14 -14.01
C ALA A 2 6.83 10.91 -13.11
N GLU A 3 7.70 9.93 -13.36
CA GLU A 3 8.01 8.92 -12.37
C GLU A 3 8.56 9.70 -11.18
N ASN A 4 7.74 9.87 -10.14
CA ASN A 4 8.15 10.50 -8.91
C ASN A 4 9.16 9.58 -8.23
N CYS A 5 10.43 9.68 -8.63
CA CYS A 5 11.54 9.01 -7.99
C CYS A 5 11.71 9.62 -6.60
N PHE A 6 11.06 9.02 -5.61
CA PHE A 6 11.32 9.30 -4.21
C PHE A 6 12.69 8.73 -3.84
N PRO A 7 13.47 9.42 -3.01
CA PRO A 7 14.67 8.84 -2.41
C PRO A 7 14.37 7.53 -1.68
N ASP A 8 15.28 6.55 -1.77
CA ASP A 8 15.06 5.23 -1.16
C ASP A 8 14.82 5.32 0.35
N ASP A 9 15.50 6.23 1.04
CA ASP A 9 15.34 6.42 2.49
C ASP A 9 13.93 6.88 2.88
N VAL A 10 13.31 7.81 2.15
CA VAL A 10 11.92 8.23 2.41
C VAL A 10 10.92 7.12 2.07
N VAL A 11 11.20 6.31 1.04
CA VAL A 11 10.38 5.14 0.68
C VAL A 11 10.46 4.09 1.80
N GLN A 12 11.67 3.76 2.28
CA GLN A 12 11.88 2.80 3.35
C GLN A 12 11.23 3.23 4.67
N LEU A 13 11.28 4.53 5.01
CA LEU A 13 10.53 5.06 6.16
C LEU A 13 9.02 4.85 6.03
N LYS A 14 8.46 4.99 4.82
CA LYS A 14 7.03 4.75 4.58
C LYS A 14 6.69 3.25 4.60
N VAL A 15 7.56 2.39 4.07
CA VAL A 15 7.45 0.93 4.19
C VAL A 15 7.38 0.53 5.66
N GLU A 16 8.33 0.97 6.48
CA GLU A 16 8.36 0.66 7.91
C GLU A 16 7.12 1.19 8.64
N TRP A 17 6.64 2.36 8.25
CA TRP A 17 5.41 2.94 8.81
C TRP A 17 4.19 2.05 8.49
N ILE A 18 4.03 1.58 7.25
CA ILE A 18 2.93 0.70 6.87
C ILE A 18 3.01 -0.62 7.64
N ARG A 19 4.20 -1.22 7.72
CA ARG A 19 4.42 -2.48 8.47
C ARG A 19 4.07 -2.35 9.94
N THR A 20 4.49 -1.25 10.57
CA THR A 20 4.19 -0.98 11.97
C THR A 20 2.69 -0.76 12.18
N TYR A 21 2.03 -0.06 11.25
CA TYR A 21 0.60 0.21 11.31
C TYR A 21 -0.24 -1.06 11.11
N ASN A 22 0.17 -1.93 10.20
CA ASN A 22 -0.48 -3.20 9.96
C ASN A 22 -0.39 -4.13 11.19
N ARG A 23 0.77 -4.20 11.85
CA ARG A 23 0.94 -4.94 13.12
C ARG A 23 0.02 -4.44 14.23
N LEU A 24 -0.25 -3.13 14.28
CA LEU A 24 -1.22 -2.54 15.22
C LEU A 24 -2.68 -2.77 14.83
N SER A 25 -2.92 -3.14 13.58
CA SER A 25 -4.26 -3.28 13.02
C SER A 25 -4.79 -4.73 13.06
N ILE A 26 -3.91 -5.72 13.25
CA ILE A 26 -4.26 -7.14 13.37
C ILE A 26 -4.29 -7.56 14.85
N PRO A 27 -5.40 -8.12 15.36
CA PRO A 27 -5.45 -8.69 16.71
C PRO A 27 -4.58 -9.95 16.87
N PRO A 28 -4.07 -10.26 18.08
CA PRO A 28 -4.24 -9.51 19.32
C PRO A 28 -3.42 -8.22 19.31
N LEU A 29 -4.04 -7.12 19.74
CA LEU A 29 -3.38 -5.82 19.72
C LEU A 29 -2.19 -5.85 20.71
N PRO A 30 -0.98 -5.51 20.25
CA PRO A 30 0.16 -5.35 21.15
C PRO A 30 -0.09 -4.19 22.12
N PRO A 31 0.64 -4.12 23.26
CA PRO A 31 0.54 -3.00 24.18
C PRO A 31 0.76 -1.67 23.43
N LEU A 32 -0.31 -0.89 23.35
CA LEU A 32 -0.45 0.28 22.46
C LEU A 32 0.70 1.31 22.59
N GLY A 33 1.35 1.37 23.76
CA GLY A 33 2.31 2.42 24.08
C GLY A 33 3.56 2.48 23.20
N GLU A 34 4.17 1.35 22.81
CA GLU A 34 5.46 1.38 22.12
C GLU A 34 5.32 1.53 20.61
N LEU A 35 4.38 0.81 20.01
CA LEU A 35 4.15 0.86 18.57
C LEU A 35 3.46 2.16 18.12
N ASP A 36 2.57 2.74 18.92
CA ASP A 36 2.02 4.08 18.62
C ASP A 36 3.12 5.15 18.67
N ARG A 37 4.01 5.07 19.67
CA ARG A 37 5.18 5.96 19.73
C ARG A 37 6.08 5.78 18.51
N HIS A 38 6.28 4.55 18.05
CA HIS A 38 7.06 4.25 16.86
C HIS A 38 6.43 4.83 15.59
N LEU A 39 5.12 4.63 15.39
CA LEU A 39 4.37 5.23 14.27
C LEU A 39 4.47 6.76 14.25
N LEU A 40 4.35 7.41 15.41
CA LEU A 40 4.48 8.86 15.52
C LEU A 40 5.91 9.32 15.20
N ARG A 41 6.94 8.56 15.58
CA ARG A 41 8.34 8.86 15.23
C ARG A 41 8.55 8.73 13.73
N LEU A 42 8.12 7.64 13.11
CA LEU A 42 8.22 7.42 11.66
C LEU A 42 7.48 8.51 10.87
N ARG A 43 6.25 8.85 11.27
CA ARG A 43 5.50 9.96 10.67
C ARG A 43 6.25 11.29 10.76
N ARG A 44 6.90 11.57 11.89
CA ARG A 44 7.71 12.79 12.08
C ARG A 44 8.96 12.76 11.20
N GLN A 45 9.64 11.63 11.07
CA GLN A 45 10.83 11.47 10.21
C GLN A 45 10.48 11.69 8.75
N ILE A 46 9.42 11.02 8.25
CA ILE A 46 8.93 11.23 6.88
C ILE A 46 8.63 12.70 6.65
N ARG A 47 7.85 13.36 7.52
CA ARG A 47 7.46 14.77 7.33
C ARG A 47 8.65 15.74 7.38
N ARG A 48 9.72 15.39 8.11
CA ARG A 48 10.92 16.23 8.26
C ARG A 48 12.02 15.90 7.25
N HIS A 49 11.77 14.95 6.35
CA HIS A 49 12.76 14.51 5.38
C HIS A 49 13.27 15.67 4.51
N PRO A 50 14.59 15.77 4.24
CA PRO A 50 15.16 16.84 3.42
C PRO A 50 14.52 16.97 2.03
N TYR A 51 14.06 15.85 1.45
CA TYR A 51 13.32 15.81 0.19
C TYR A 51 12.16 16.83 0.15
N TRP A 52 11.44 17.04 1.25
CA TRP A 52 10.30 17.95 1.27
C TRP A 52 10.66 19.43 1.32
N ARG A 53 11.96 19.77 1.34
CA ARG A 53 12.40 21.18 1.20
C ARG A 53 12.20 21.68 -0.22
N GLU A 54 12.41 20.80 -1.20
CA GLU A 54 12.32 21.12 -2.63
C GLU A 54 11.02 20.58 -3.24
N HIS A 55 10.35 19.66 -2.56
CA HIS A 55 9.08 19.06 -3.00
C HIS A 55 7.95 19.33 -2.01
N PRO A 56 6.80 19.85 -2.45
CA PRO A 56 5.72 20.22 -1.55
C PRO A 56 5.03 18.98 -0.93
N TRP A 57 4.85 19.00 0.39
CA TRP A 57 4.15 17.95 1.15
C TRP A 57 2.62 18.03 0.98
N THR A 58 2.14 17.69 -0.21
CA THR A 58 0.71 17.74 -0.59
C THR A 58 0.04 16.37 -0.46
N TRP A 59 -1.30 16.33 -0.55
CA TRP A 59 -2.03 15.06 -0.57
C TRP A 59 -1.61 14.15 -1.74
N PRO A 60 -1.51 14.63 -3.00
CA PRO A 60 -1.02 13.80 -4.11
C PRO A 60 0.40 13.27 -3.91
N ALA A 61 1.31 14.07 -3.34
CA ALA A 61 2.68 13.63 -3.06
C ALA A 61 2.71 12.50 -2.02
N ARG A 62 1.84 12.57 -1.00
CA ARG A 62 1.70 11.53 0.02
C ARG A 62 1.12 10.24 -0.53
N GLU A 63 0.15 10.34 -1.43
CA GLU A 63 -0.43 9.20 -2.13
C GLU A 63 0.58 8.55 -3.07
N ALA A 64 1.35 9.34 -3.82
CA ALA A 64 2.44 8.84 -4.65
C ALA A 64 3.52 8.13 -3.81
N LEU A 65 3.92 8.70 -2.66
CA LEU A 65 4.85 8.05 -1.73
C LEU A 65 4.28 6.74 -1.17
N HIS A 66 2.99 6.72 -0.84
CA HIS A 66 2.33 5.49 -0.39
C HIS A 66 2.36 4.41 -1.46
N ARG A 67 2.03 4.75 -2.73
CA ARG A 67 2.13 3.80 -3.85
C ARG A 67 3.55 3.27 -4.03
N ALA A 68 4.55 4.16 -4.02
CA ALA A 68 5.95 3.78 -4.14
C ALA A 68 6.39 2.81 -3.03
N ALA A 69 5.96 3.05 -1.79
CA ALA A 69 6.25 2.17 -0.66
C ALA A 69 5.57 0.79 -0.77
N VAL A 70 4.33 0.73 -1.26
CA VAL A 70 3.63 -0.55 -1.47
C VAL A 70 4.31 -1.39 -2.54
N THR A 71 4.84 -0.76 -3.59
CA THR A 71 5.52 -1.46 -4.69
C THR A 71 7.02 -1.72 -4.45
N ALA A 72 7.60 -1.19 -3.37
CA ALA A 72 9.01 -1.34 -3.05
C ALA A 72 9.34 -2.76 -2.54
N PRO A 73 10.60 -3.21 -2.61
CA PRO A 73 11.03 -4.44 -1.95
C PRO A 73 10.73 -4.41 -0.45
N GLY A 74 10.00 -5.41 0.05
CA GLY A 74 9.55 -5.47 1.45
C GLY A 74 8.36 -4.54 1.77
N GLY A 75 7.81 -3.87 0.76
CA GLY A 75 6.53 -3.18 0.83
C GLY A 75 5.39 -4.15 1.06
N GLU A 76 4.40 -3.71 1.84
CA GLU A 76 3.15 -4.44 2.02
C GLU A 76 1.99 -3.46 1.88
N PRO A 77 0.83 -3.92 1.38
CA PRO A 77 -0.34 -3.08 1.30
C PRO A 77 -0.86 -2.72 2.70
N GLU A 78 -1.28 -1.47 2.87
CA GLU A 78 -1.80 -0.95 4.14
C GLU A 78 -3.20 -1.50 4.43
N ILE A 79 -3.43 -1.98 5.66
CA ILE A 79 -4.72 -2.47 6.11
C ILE A 79 -5.69 -1.29 6.30
N VAL A 80 -6.75 -1.24 5.51
CA VAL A 80 -7.70 -0.12 5.59
C VAL A 80 -8.85 -0.48 6.53
N LYS A 81 -8.99 0.25 7.63
CA LYS A 81 -10.19 0.16 8.49
C LYS A 81 -11.26 1.07 7.92
N LYS A 82 -12.37 0.51 7.44
CA LYS A 82 -13.55 1.27 6.97
C LYS A 82 -14.73 1.05 7.90
N VAL A 83 -15.59 2.05 8.03
CA VAL A 83 -16.91 1.87 8.64
C VAL A 83 -17.89 1.57 7.51
N VAL A 84 -18.50 0.38 7.54
CA VAL A 84 -19.54 -0.07 6.60
C VAL A 84 -20.76 -0.41 7.43
N ASP A 85 -21.90 0.24 7.16
CA ASP A 85 -23.17 0.05 7.88
C ASP A 85 -23.03 0.18 9.42
N GLY A 86 -22.25 1.17 9.87
CA GLY A 86 -22.00 1.41 11.29
C GLY A 86 -21.05 0.41 11.96
N ARG A 87 -20.47 -0.55 11.21
CA ARG A 87 -19.52 -1.53 11.71
C ARG A 87 -18.12 -1.26 11.18
N MET A 88 -17.11 -1.36 12.05
CA MET A 88 -15.72 -1.26 11.63
C MET A 88 -15.29 -2.57 10.94
N VAL A 89 -15.05 -2.50 9.64
CA VAL A 89 -14.54 -3.60 8.82
C VAL A 89 -13.06 -3.35 8.57
N VAL A 90 -12.24 -4.31 8.96
CA VAL A 90 -10.82 -4.37 8.57
C VAL A 90 -10.78 -4.91 7.14
N ILE A 91 -10.53 -4.03 6.17
CA ILE A 91 -10.25 -4.45 4.80
C ILE A 91 -8.79 -4.86 4.77
N LEU A 92 -8.59 -6.16 4.95
CA LEU A 92 -7.31 -6.76 4.63
C LEU A 92 -7.08 -6.57 3.13
N PRO A 93 -5.87 -6.14 2.73
CA PRO A 93 -5.54 -6.12 1.33
C PRO A 93 -5.68 -7.55 0.78
N PRO A 94 -6.10 -7.72 -0.49
CA PRO A 94 -6.27 -9.05 -1.07
C PRO A 94 -4.99 -9.85 -0.85
N ALA A 95 -5.12 -10.99 -0.18
CA ALA A 95 -4.00 -11.87 0.11
C ALA A 95 -3.44 -12.41 -1.22
N GLY A 96 -2.46 -11.71 -1.78
CA GLY A 96 -1.86 -12.05 -3.07
C GLY A 96 -1.86 -10.91 -4.08
N THR A 97 -1.06 -9.88 -3.83
CA THR A 97 -0.49 -9.08 -4.93
C THR A 97 1.03 -9.24 -4.94
N ALA A 98 1.48 -10.49 -4.97
CA ALA A 98 2.54 -10.83 -5.89
C ALA A 98 1.89 -10.86 -7.29
N GLN A 99 2.40 -10.00 -8.18
CA GLN A 99 2.17 -9.93 -9.63
C GLN A 99 1.22 -10.98 -10.27
N GLY A 100 0.23 -10.48 -11.02
CA GLY A 100 -0.45 -11.24 -12.08
C GLY A 100 -1.85 -11.73 -11.72
N GLN A 101 -2.86 -10.89 -11.95
CA GLN A 101 -4.20 -11.39 -12.23
C GLN A 101 -4.34 -11.50 -13.74
N ASP A 102 -4.30 -12.73 -14.25
CA ASP A 102 -5.09 -13.21 -15.37
C ASP A 102 -5.33 -14.70 -15.12
N VAL A 103 -6.40 -15.01 -14.39
CA VAL A 103 -7.00 -16.34 -14.43
C VAL A 103 -8.51 -16.11 -14.61
N GLU A 104 -8.86 -15.83 -15.86
CA GLU A 104 -10.20 -16.07 -16.38
C GLU A 104 -10.44 -17.58 -16.29
N THR A 105 -11.21 -18.00 -15.29
CA THR A 105 -11.75 -19.37 -15.23
C THR A 105 -13.18 -19.31 -15.76
N GLU A 106 -13.32 -19.29 -17.07
CA GLU A 106 -14.55 -19.73 -17.73
C GLU A 106 -14.17 -20.62 -18.92
N GLU A 107 -14.16 -21.93 -18.68
CA GLU A 107 -14.44 -22.92 -19.72
C GLU A 107 -15.54 -23.84 -19.19
N PRO A 108 -16.55 -24.13 -20.03
CA PRO A 108 -16.38 -25.33 -20.84
C PRO A 108 -16.81 -25.18 -22.31
N LEU A 109 -15.94 -25.71 -23.17
CA LEU A 109 -16.20 -26.64 -24.27
C LEU A 109 -17.44 -26.37 -25.15
N GLY A 110 -17.19 -25.87 -26.37
CA GLY A 110 -18.07 -26.19 -27.49
C GLY A 110 -17.98 -25.30 -28.72
N VAL A 111 -17.25 -25.79 -29.73
CA VAL A 111 -17.55 -25.66 -31.18
C VAL A 111 -17.25 -24.32 -31.89
N ALA A 112 -16.12 -24.37 -32.62
CA ALA A 112 -15.92 -24.11 -34.05
C ALA A 112 -16.22 -22.75 -34.72
N MET A 113 -15.30 -22.48 -35.66
CA MET A 113 -15.36 -21.57 -36.83
C MET A 113 -15.07 -20.09 -36.62
N GLY A 114 -13.96 -19.66 -37.21
CA GLY A 114 -14.08 -18.83 -38.41
C GLY A 114 -13.42 -17.46 -38.37
N ARG A 115 -12.40 -17.33 -39.23
CA ARG A 115 -12.02 -16.17 -40.03
C ARG A 115 -11.20 -15.04 -39.40
N ALA A 116 -10.01 -14.93 -39.99
CA ALA A 116 -9.22 -13.75 -40.31
C ALA A 116 -9.99 -12.44 -40.54
N CYS A 117 -9.35 -11.35 -40.10
CA CYS A 117 -9.31 -9.99 -40.64
C CYS A 117 -8.25 -9.24 -39.80
N ARG A 118 -7.40 -8.34 -40.30
CA ARG A 118 -6.83 -7.98 -41.60
C ARG A 118 -5.60 -7.15 -41.28
#